data_AF-I8WVT2-F1
#
_entry.id   AF-I8WVT2-F1
#
_cell.length_a   1.000
_cell.length_b   1.000
_cell.length_c   1.000
_cell.angle_alpha   90.00
_cell.angle_beta   90.00
_cell.angle_gamma   90.00
#
_symmetry.space_group_name_H-M   'P 1'
#
loop_
_entity.id
_entity.type
_entity.pdbx_description
1 polymer ?
#
loop_
_entity_poly.entity_id
_entity_poly.type
_entity_poly.pdbx_seq_one_letter_code
_entity_poly.pdbx_strand_id
1 'polypeptide(L)'
;MEKNRKPRGGKGGRPAKNDPAVYRFSVNFSAVEHARFLDLYEQSGLLSKAAFIKARVFNEAFRVVKTDRGTLEYVAKLTAFHAQFRAIGTNYNQVVKELHAHFSEKKTLALLYKLERATRELAAVGQQVVSLSEEFKQRW
;
A
#
# COMPACT_ATOMS: atom_id res chain seq x y z
N MET A 1 -1.84 52.35 -10.88
CA MET A 1 -3.21 51.79 -10.86
C MET A 1 -3.54 51.30 -12.26
N GLU A 2 -3.39 50.01 -12.53
CA GLU A 2 -3.67 49.44 -13.86
C GLU A 2 -4.93 48.57 -13.78
N LYS A 3 -5.95 48.95 -14.56
CA LYS A 3 -7.30 48.40 -14.49
C LYS A 3 -7.35 47.00 -15.09
N ASN A 4 -7.51 46.01 -14.20
CA ASN A 4 -7.76 44.62 -14.56
C ASN A 4 -9.17 44.47 -15.18
N ARG A 5 -9.27 44.45 -16.52
CA ARG A 5 -10.53 44.24 -17.25
C ARG A 5 -10.86 42.74 -17.26
N LYS A 6 -11.89 42.33 -16.50
CA LYS A 6 -12.46 40.97 -16.58
C LYS A 6 -13.02 40.70 -17.99
N PRO A 7 -12.65 39.59 -18.66
CA PRO A 7 -13.27 39.23 -19.93
C PRO A 7 -14.72 38.79 -19.67
N ARG A 8 -15.65 39.35 -20.45
CA ARG A 8 -17.08 38.99 -20.42
C ARG A 8 -17.24 37.59 -21.00
N GLY A 9 -17.46 36.59 -20.15
CA GLY A 9 -17.67 35.20 -20.56
C GLY A 9 -19.02 35.02 -21.25
N GLY A 10 -19.01 34.41 -22.44
CA GLY A 10 -20.22 33.87 -23.06
C GLY A 10 -20.82 32.74 -22.22
N LYS A 11 -22.14 32.54 -22.30
CA LYS A 11 -22.92 31.60 -21.45
C LYS A 11 -22.63 30.10 -21.69
N GLY A 12 -21.53 29.72 -22.33
CA GLY A 12 -21.18 28.34 -22.61
C GLY A 12 -19.67 28.07 -22.54
N GLY A 13 -19.29 26.95 -21.92
CA GLY A 13 -17.91 26.48 -21.82
C GLY A 13 -17.41 26.30 -20.40
N ARG A 14 -16.20 25.73 -20.26
CA ARG A 14 -15.51 25.59 -18.96
C ARG A 14 -15.28 26.99 -18.38
N PRO A 15 -15.60 27.25 -17.11
CA PRO A 15 -15.35 28.54 -16.47
C PRO A 15 -13.90 28.99 -16.66
N ALA A 16 -13.70 30.25 -17.02
CA ALA A 16 -12.38 30.84 -17.17
C ALA A 16 -11.63 30.78 -15.82
N LYS A 17 -10.36 30.40 -15.87
CA LYS A 17 -9.51 30.37 -14.68
C LYS A 17 -9.16 31.80 -14.26
N ASN A 18 -9.20 32.08 -12.96
CA ASN A 18 -8.88 33.42 -12.41
C ASN A 18 -7.45 33.88 -12.75
N ASP A 19 -6.51 32.94 -12.81
CA ASP A 19 -5.12 33.19 -13.20
C ASP A 19 -4.65 32.08 -14.16
N PRO A 20 -4.72 32.30 -15.48
CA PRO A 20 -4.24 31.35 -16.47
C PRO A 20 -2.71 31.40 -16.57
N ALA A 21 -2.08 30.26 -16.82
CA ALA A 21 -0.64 30.21 -17.10
C ALA A 21 -0.39 30.70 -18.54
N VAL A 22 -0.17 32.00 -18.72
CA VAL A 22 -0.01 32.65 -20.04
C VAL A 22 1.44 32.65 -20.53
N TYR A 23 2.42 32.72 -19.62
CA TYR A 23 3.84 32.78 -19.97
C TYR A 23 4.42 31.39 -20.19
N ARG A 24 5.06 31.19 -21.34
CA ARG A 24 5.72 29.94 -21.72
C ARG A 24 7.23 30.12 -21.79
N PHE A 25 7.95 29.22 -21.11
CA PHE A 25 9.39 29.05 -21.24
C PHE A 25 9.68 27.68 -21.85
N SER A 26 10.52 27.63 -22.87
CA SER A 26 10.94 26.40 -23.54
C SER A 26 12.37 26.07 -23.13
N VAL A 27 12.63 24.79 -22.81
CA VAL A 27 13.95 24.26 -22.49
C VAL A 27 14.25 23.10 -23.43
N ASN A 28 15.49 23.02 -23.92
CA ASN A 28 15.95 21.95 -24.78
C ASN A 28 16.82 21.01 -23.95
N PHE A 29 16.62 19.71 -24.13
CA PHE A 29 17.40 18.66 -23.46
C PHE A 29 18.28 17.93 -24.49
N SER A 30 19.50 17.61 -24.11
CA SER A 30 20.27 16.55 -24.77
C SER A 30 19.61 15.18 -24.56
N ALA A 31 20.04 14.17 -25.34
CA ALA A 31 19.51 12.82 -25.21
C ALA A 31 19.70 12.24 -23.79
N VAL A 32 20.85 12.51 -23.17
CA VAL A 32 21.18 12.02 -21.81
C VAL A 32 20.29 12.70 -20.77
N GLU A 33 20.11 14.02 -20.88
CA GLU A 33 19.24 14.76 -19.97
C GLU A 33 17.78 14.37 -20.14
N HIS A 34 17.35 14.06 -21.36
CA HIS A 34 16.00 13.59 -21.65
C HIS A 34 15.70 12.25 -20.97
N ALA A 35 16.62 11.28 -21.07
CA ALA A 35 16.48 9.99 -20.41
C ALA A 35 16.35 10.16 -18.88
N ARG A 36 17.26 10.93 -18.28
CA ARG A 36 17.22 11.23 -16.85
C ARG A 36 15.94 11.95 -16.43
N PHE A 37 15.43 12.85 -17.27
CA PHE A 37 14.16 13.53 -17.03
C PHE A 37 12.99 12.56 -16.99
N LEU A 38 12.93 11.58 -17.90
CA LEU A 38 11.87 10.59 -17.94
C LEU A 38 11.85 9.72 -16.68
N ASP A 39 13.02 9.26 -16.22
CA ASP A 39 13.13 8.47 -14.98
C ASP A 39 12.59 9.24 -13.76
N LEU A 40 12.98 10.52 -13.64
CA LEU A 40 12.53 11.36 -12.54
C LEU A 40 11.05 11.72 -12.64
N TYR A 41 10.54 11.88 -13.86
CA TYR A 41 9.12 12.13 -14.12
C TYR A 41 8.27 10.92 -13.73
N GLU A 42 8.67 9.72 -14.13
CA GLU A 42 7.99 8.47 -13.78
C GLU A 42 7.94 8.28 -12.25
N GLN A 43 9.07 8.48 -11.57
CA GLN A 43 9.15 8.41 -10.10
C GLN A 43 8.29 9.47 -9.38
N SER A 44 7.95 10.57 -10.05
CA SER A 44 7.17 11.66 -9.43
C SER A 44 5.68 11.38 -9.31
N GLY A 45 5.13 10.49 -10.15
CA GLY A 45 3.69 10.23 -10.22
C GLY A 45 2.82 11.42 -10.66
N LEU A 46 3.41 12.51 -11.16
CA LEU A 46 2.66 13.67 -11.62
C LEU A 46 1.98 13.43 -12.97
N LEU A 47 0.80 14.02 -13.15
CA LEU A 47 -0.06 13.79 -14.32
C LEU A 47 0.50 14.34 -15.64
N SER A 48 1.47 15.26 -15.59
CA SER A 48 2.06 15.83 -16.81
C SER A 48 3.52 16.25 -16.61
N LYS A 49 4.32 16.12 -17.67
CA LYS A 49 5.72 16.57 -17.73
C LYS A 49 5.87 18.06 -17.40
N ALA A 50 4.92 18.88 -17.84
CA ALA A 50 4.91 20.32 -17.55
C ALA A 50 4.68 20.63 -16.06
N ALA A 51 3.75 19.91 -15.42
CA ALA A 51 3.55 20.03 -13.97
C ALA A 51 4.79 19.61 -13.20
N PHE A 52 5.46 18.53 -13.64
CA PHE A 52 6.72 18.10 -13.05
C PHE A 52 7.84 19.14 -13.18
N ILE A 53 8.05 19.71 -14.37
CA ILE A 53 9.04 20.77 -14.57
C ILE A 53 8.75 21.97 -13.64
N LYS A 54 7.48 22.40 -13.58
CA LYS A 54 7.08 23.52 -12.73
C LYS A 54 7.38 23.24 -11.25
N ALA A 55 7.00 22.07 -10.75
CA ALA A 55 7.28 21.67 -9.37
C ALA A 55 8.79 21.68 -9.06
N ARG A 56 9.63 21.26 -10.01
CA ARG A 56 11.09 21.29 -9.86
C ARG A 56 11.68 22.69 -9.83
N VAL A 57 11.23 23.57 -10.72
CA VAL A 57 11.71 24.96 -10.79
C VAL A 57 11.42 25.72 -9.49
N PHE A 58 10.28 25.45 -8.85
CA PHE A 58 9.88 26.09 -7.59
C PHE A 58 10.23 25.28 -6.34
N ASN A 59 11.07 24.25 -6.49
CA ASN A 59 11.56 23.41 -5.40
C ASN A 59 10.45 22.84 -4.51
N GLU A 60 9.30 22.49 -5.11
CA GLU A 60 8.21 21.85 -4.39
C GLU A 60 8.69 20.51 -3.83
N ALA A 61 8.42 20.29 -2.53
CA ALA A 61 8.80 19.05 -1.86
C ALA A 61 8.09 17.87 -2.53
N PHE A 62 8.88 16.95 -3.08
CA PHE A 62 8.37 15.69 -3.61
C PHE A 62 8.78 14.56 -2.67
N ARG A 63 7.86 13.64 -2.43
CA ARG A 63 8.14 12.40 -1.71
C ARG A 63 8.27 11.31 -2.75
N VAL A 64 9.49 10.83 -3.01
CA VAL A 64 9.67 9.58 -3.74
C VAL A 64 9.22 8.47 -2.81
N VAL A 65 8.00 7.99 -2.99
CA VAL A 65 7.58 6.75 -2.35
C VAL A 65 8.15 5.63 -3.20
N LYS A 66 9.40 5.23 -2.90
CA LYS A 66 9.98 3.99 -3.43
C LYS A 66 9.23 2.85 -2.76
N THR A 67 8.10 2.48 -3.32
CA THR A 67 7.34 1.34 -2.83
C THR A 67 8.07 0.09 -3.28
N ASP A 68 8.90 -0.48 -2.41
CA ASP A 68 9.48 -1.78 -2.66
C ASP A 68 8.35 -2.81 -2.73
N ARG A 69 8.14 -3.35 -3.94
CA ARG A 69 7.09 -4.33 -4.22
C ARG A 69 7.27 -5.59 -3.37
N GLY A 70 8.52 -5.97 -3.08
CA GLY A 70 8.83 -7.10 -2.19
C GLY A 70 8.27 -6.90 -0.80
N THR A 71 8.48 -5.72 -0.22
CA THR A 71 7.94 -5.34 1.10
C THR A 71 6.41 -5.35 1.11
N LEU A 72 5.75 -4.84 0.06
CA LEU A 72 4.28 -4.89 -0.02
C LEU A 72 3.75 -6.33 -0.11
N GLU A 73 4.35 -7.17 -0.94
CA GLU A 73 3.94 -8.58 -1.07
C GLU A 73 4.20 -9.35 0.23
N TYR A 74 5.28 -9.03 0.94
CA TYR A 74 5.57 -9.57 2.27
C TYR A 74 4.48 -9.20 3.29
N VAL A 75 4.14 -7.90 3.40
CA VAL A 75 3.10 -7.42 4.32
C VAL A 75 1.73 -8.03 3.98
N ALA A 76 1.40 -8.15 2.70
CA ALA A 76 0.17 -8.79 2.24
C ALA A 76 0.11 -10.27 2.67
N LYS A 77 1.21 -11.02 2.48
CA LYS A 77 1.31 -12.43 2.92
C LYS A 77 1.19 -12.55 4.44
N LEU A 78 1.85 -11.68 5.21
CA LEU A 78 1.76 -11.68 6.67
C LEU A 78 0.33 -11.36 7.15
N THR A 79 -0.34 -10.44 6.49
CA THR A 79 -1.73 -10.08 6.81
C THR A 79 -2.68 -11.25 6.53
N ALA A 80 -2.52 -11.92 5.39
CA ALA A 80 -3.30 -13.12 5.05
C ALA A 80 -3.06 -14.25 6.05
N PHE A 81 -1.80 -14.46 6.46
CA PHE A 81 -1.43 -15.44 7.47
C PHE A 81 -2.07 -15.12 8.84
N HIS A 82 -2.07 -13.85 9.26
CA HIS A 82 -2.75 -13.44 10.49
C HIS A 82 -4.28 -13.63 10.42
N ALA A 83 -4.90 -13.45 9.25
CA ALA A 83 -6.32 -13.75 9.06
C ALA A 83 -6.62 -15.26 9.23
N GLN A 84 -5.72 -16.13 8.75
CA GLN A 84 -5.84 -17.58 8.94
C GLN A 84 -5.80 -17.97 10.43
N PHE A 85 -4.93 -17.35 11.24
CA PHE A 85 -4.91 -17.58 12.69
C PHE A 85 -6.24 -17.26 13.37
N ARG A 86 -6.86 -16.12 13.02
CA ARG A 86 -8.18 -15.76 13.56
C ARG A 86 -9.26 -16.75 13.15
N ALA A 87 -9.23 -17.24 11.92
CA ALA A 87 -10.16 -18.26 11.44
C ALA A 87 -10.00 -19.56 12.24
N ILE A 88 -8.77 -19.99 12.52
CA ILE A 88 -8.48 -21.16 13.36
C ILE A 88 -9.05 -20.99 14.77
N GLY A 89 -8.85 -19.83 15.41
CA GLY A 89 -9.41 -19.55 16.73
C GLY A 89 -10.94 -19.55 16.76
N THR A 90 -11.58 -19.08 15.68
CA THR A 90 -13.05 -19.13 15.55
C THR A 90 -13.55 -20.56 15.39
N ASN A 91 -12.88 -21.35 14.54
CA ASN A 91 -13.20 -22.75 14.33
C ASN A 91 -12.98 -23.57 15.61
N TYR A 92 -11.94 -23.27 16.39
CA TYR A 92 -11.69 -23.88 17.70
C TYR A 92 -12.90 -23.68 18.63
N ASN A 93 -13.36 -22.44 18.78
CA ASN A 93 -14.50 -22.12 19.62
C ASN A 93 -15.79 -22.80 19.16
N GLN A 94 -15.99 -22.93 17.84
CA GLN A 94 -17.14 -23.67 17.29
C GLN A 94 -17.08 -25.15 17.61
N VAL A 95 -15.93 -25.79 17.40
CA VAL A 95 -15.76 -27.24 17.66
C VAL A 95 -15.96 -27.55 19.14
N VAL A 96 -15.44 -26.73 20.05
CA VAL A 96 -15.63 -26.92 21.50
C VAL A 96 -17.10 -26.78 21.89
N LYS A 97 -17.82 -25.81 21.32
CA LYS A 97 -19.27 -25.62 21.57
C LYS A 97 -20.10 -26.80 21.07
N GLU A 98 -19.85 -27.25 19.84
CA GLU A 98 -20.55 -28.40 19.23
C GLU A 98 -20.28 -29.70 20.00
N LEU A 99 -19.03 -29.91 20.42
CA LEU A 99 -18.65 -31.07 21.23
C LEU A 99 -19.34 -31.10 22.59
N HIS A 100 -19.47 -29.93 23.23
CA HIS A 100 -20.17 -29.81 24.51
C HIS A 100 -21.70 -30.01 24.36
N ALA A 101 -22.27 -29.64 23.23
CA ALA A 101 -23.72 -29.69 23.01
C ALA A 101 -24.23 -31.06 22.51
N HIS A 102 -23.47 -31.77 21.69
CA HIS A 102 -24.00 -32.89 20.90
C HIS A 102 -23.29 -34.24 21.05
N PHE A 103 -22.13 -34.32 21.72
CA PHE A 103 -21.34 -35.56 21.80
C PHE A 103 -21.23 -36.13 23.20
N SER A 104 -21.05 -37.46 23.28
CA SER A 104 -20.69 -38.12 24.53
C SER A 104 -19.24 -37.77 24.92
N GLU A 105 -18.99 -37.69 26.23
CA GLU A 105 -17.74 -37.22 26.84
C GLU A 105 -16.48 -37.88 26.23
N LYS A 106 -16.56 -39.18 25.92
CA LYS A 106 -15.47 -39.96 25.31
C LYS A 106 -15.12 -39.52 23.88
N LYS A 107 -16.11 -39.14 23.06
CA LYS A 107 -15.90 -38.64 21.69
C LYS A 107 -15.39 -37.19 21.71
N THR A 108 -15.88 -36.40 22.66
CA THR A 108 -15.42 -35.03 22.90
C THR A 108 -13.94 -34.97 23.26
N LEU A 109 -13.50 -35.81 24.20
CA LEU A 109 -12.10 -35.92 24.57
C LEU A 109 -11.20 -36.32 23.40
N ALA A 110 -11.60 -37.30 22.59
CA ALA A 110 -10.81 -37.75 21.44
C ALA A 110 -10.60 -36.64 20.38
N LEU A 111 -11.62 -35.80 20.15
CA LEU A 111 -11.52 -34.67 19.22
C LEU A 111 -10.73 -33.51 19.81
N LEU A 112 -10.87 -33.25 21.12
CA LEU A 112 -10.05 -32.26 21.84
C LEU A 112 -8.55 -32.58 21.76
N TYR A 113 -8.15 -33.85 21.93
CA TYR A 113 -6.74 -34.23 21.81
C TYR A 113 -6.16 -34.02 20.41
N LYS A 114 -6.95 -34.29 19.35
CA LYS A 114 -6.53 -33.99 17.97
C LYS A 114 -6.36 -32.48 17.75
N LEU A 115 -7.27 -31.69 18.32
CA LEU A 115 -7.26 -30.23 18.22
C LEU A 115 -6.07 -29.62 19.00
N GLU A 116 -5.76 -30.15 20.18
CA GLU A 116 -4.60 -29.75 20.97
C GLU A 116 -3.31 -29.97 20.16
N ARG A 117 -3.17 -31.14 19.53
CA ARG A 117 -2.00 -31.47 18.70
C ARG A 117 -1.84 -30.50 17.53
N ALA A 118 -2.92 -30.23 16.79
CA ALA A 118 -2.89 -29.27 15.69
C ALA A 118 -2.52 -27.85 16.16
N THR A 119 -3.00 -27.45 17.34
CA THR A 119 -2.66 -26.15 17.95
C THR A 119 -1.17 -26.06 18.31
N ARG A 120 -0.57 -27.15 18.82
CA ARG A 120 0.87 -27.20 19.11
C ARG A 120 1.72 -27.09 17.84
N GLU A 121 1.34 -27.81 16.78
CA GLU A 121 2.04 -27.75 15.49
C GLU A 121 1.97 -26.34 14.89
N LEU A 122 0.80 -25.70 14.97
CA LEU A 122 0.62 -24.32 14.53
C LEU A 122 1.48 -23.33 15.33
N ALA A 123 1.55 -23.48 16.66
CA ALA A 123 2.38 -22.63 17.51
C ALA A 123 3.88 -22.77 17.18
N ALA A 124 4.35 -23.98 16.92
CA ALA A 124 5.73 -24.23 16.52
C ALA A 124 6.08 -23.55 15.19
N VAL A 125 5.20 -23.66 14.19
CA VAL A 125 5.37 -22.96 12.90
C VAL A 125 5.32 -21.44 13.10
N GLY A 126 4.41 -20.94 13.94
CA GLY A 126 4.35 -19.52 14.29
C GLY A 126 5.65 -18.99 14.90
N GLN A 127 6.27 -19.74 15.80
CA GLN A 127 7.58 -19.38 16.38
C GLN A 127 8.69 -19.34 15.33
N GLN A 128 8.71 -20.27 14.38
CA GLN A 128 9.67 -20.25 13.27
C GLN A 128 9.51 -19.02 12.39
N VAL A 129 8.27 -18.63 12.08
CA VAL A 129 7.98 -17.41 11.29
C VAL A 129 8.45 -16.15 12.02
N VAL A 130 8.22 -16.05 13.33
CA VAL A 130 8.72 -14.92 14.14
C VAL A 130 10.25 -14.88 14.15
N SER A 131 10.91 -16.03 14.33
CA SER A 131 12.38 -16.13 14.31
C SER A 131 12.95 -15.66 12.96
N LEU A 132 12.40 -16.16 11.85
CA LEU A 132 12.82 -15.77 10.50
C LEU A 132 12.58 -14.28 10.23
N SER A 133 11.48 -13.73 10.77
CA SER A 133 11.17 -12.30 10.63
C SER A 133 12.18 -11.42 11.37
N GLU A 134 12.60 -11.83 12.56
CA GLU A 134 13.60 -11.10 13.35
C GLU A 134 15.01 -11.20 12.72
N GLU A 135 15.39 -12.38 12.21
CA GLU A 135 16.63 -12.54 11.43
C GLU A 135 16.66 -11.64 10.19
N PHE A 136 15.54 -11.53 9.48
CA PHE A 136 15.43 -10.67 8.31
C PHE A 136 15.61 -9.20 8.70
N LYS A 137 14.99 -8.77 9.80
CA LYS A 137 15.10 -7.40 10.35
C LYS A 137 16.50 -7.06 10.87
N GLN A 138 17.30 -8.04 11.28
CA GLN A 138 18.69 -7.80 11.68
C GLN A 138 19.65 -7.68 10.49
N ARG A 139 19.31 -8.28 9.35
CA ARG A 139 20.16 -8.30 8.14
C ARG A 139 19.93 -7.09 7.22
N TRP A 140 18.86 -6.34 7.41
CA TRP A 140 18.42 -5.21 6.56
C TRP A 140 17.89 -4.05 7.40
#